data_AF-A0A522ER49-F1
#
_entry.id   AF-A0A522ER49-F1
#
_cell.length_a   1.000
_cell.length_b   1.000
_cell.length_c   1.000
_cell.angle_alpha   90.00
_cell.angle_beta   90.00
_cell.angle_gamma   90.00
#
_symmetry.space_group_name_H-M   'P 1'
#
loop_
_entity.id
_entity.type
_entity.pdbx_description
1 polymer ?
#
loop_
_entity_poly.entity_id
_entity_poly.type
_entity_poly.pdbx_seq_one_letter_code
_entity_poly.pdbx_strand_id
1 'polypeptide(L)'
;KFKRAGLPPISTHELVDEGSDDIISCLRQAKLFNAPGDRVKIIYYPVFLSGADRLLDLGYYEGIMGCHLGVFPSYYEPWGYTPLETAALAVCSVTTDLSGFGRFIKPFKKPDEPPGVYVIDRLGKSDEQVVSSLQDMMLSFTLQPTADRIHQKLEAKHMAALADWKILAKNYLEAHKLALSKKI
;
A
#
# COMPACT_ATOMS: atom_id res chain seq x y z
N LYS A 1 14.28 14.76 -31.51
CA LYS A 1 14.90 14.80 -30.16
C LYS A 1 13.80 14.98 -29.13
N PHE A 2 13.56 14.00 -28.26
CA PHE A 2 12.55 14.08 -27.19
C PHE A 2 13.02 14.98 -26.05
N LYS A 3 13.15 16.30 -26.28
CA LYS A 3 13.42 17.27 -25.23
C LYS A 3 12.23 18.22 -25.11
N ARG A 4 11.56 18.21 -23.97
CA ARG A 4 10.49 19.15 -23.61
C ARG A 4 11.06 20.14 -22.60
N ALA A 5 10.69 21.42 -22.74
CA ALA A 5 11.02 22.44 -21.75
C ALA A 5 10.10 22.33 -20.52
N GLY A 6 10.62 22.70 -19.34
CA GLY A 6 9.89 22.64 -18.07
C GLY A 6 10.18 21.39 -17.23
N LEU A 7 9.52 21.31 -16.08
CA LEU A 7 9.60 20.15 -15.19
C LEU A 7 8.67 19.02 -15.68
N PRO A 8 9.00 17.74 -15.43
CA PRO A 8 8.08 16.64 -15.66
C PRO A 8 6.75 16.88 -14.91
N PRO A 9 5.59 16.74 -15.57
CA PRO A 9 4.31 16.99 -14.92
C PRO A 9 4.07 16.02 -13.76
N ILE A 10 3.33 16.48 -12.76
CA ILE A 10 2.94 15.67 -11.59
C ILE A 10 1.74 14.77 -11.87
N SER A 11 0.86 15.14 -12.82
CA SER A 11 -0.32 14.36 -13.22
C SER A 11 -0.17 13.86 -14.65
N THR A 12 -0.69 12.67 -14.94
CA THR A 12 -0.77 12.13 -16.30
C THR A 12 -1.98 12.63 -17.09
N HIS A 13 -2.98 13.17 -16.39
CA HIS A 13 -4.23 13.66 -16.98
C HIS A 13 -4.48 15.11 -16.60
N GLU A 14 -5.21 15.82 -17.47
CA GLU A 14 -5.78 17.12 -17.13
C GLU A 14 -6.97 16.91 -16.19
N LEU A 15 -6.94 17.56 -15.03
CA LEU A 15 -8.03 17.49 -14.05
C LEU A 15 -9.04 18.59 -14.34
N VAL A 16 -10.32 18.27 -14.20
CA VAL A 16 -11.42 19.25 -14.41
C VAL A 16 -11.30 20.43 -13.44
N ASP A 17 -10.91 20.17 -12.19
CA ASP A 17 -10.67 21.20 -11.18
C ASP A 17 -9.34 20.96 -10.43
N GLU A 18 -8.23 21.12 -11.16
CA GLU A 18 -6.89 20.97 -10.58
C GLU A 18 -6.62 21.94 -9.41
N GLY A 19 -7.35 23.06 -9.33
CA GLY A 19 -7.20 24.04 -8.27
C GLY A 19 -7.71 23.54 -6.91
N SER A 20 -8.71 22.66 -6.91
CA SER A 20 -9.33 22.12 -5.70
C SER A 20 -9.02 20.65 -5.42
N ASP A 21 -8.31 19.95 -6.32
CA ASP A 21 -7.89 18.56 -6.08
C ASP A 21 -6.95 18.47 -4.86
N ASP A 22 -7.35 17.68 -3.87
CA ASP A 22 -6.65 17.55 -2.58
C ASP A 22 -5.23 16.97 -2.75
N ILE A 23 -5.05 16.03 -3.69
CA ILE A 23 -3.75 15.38 -3.93
C ILE A 23 -2.79 16.39 -4.54
N ILE A 24 -3.20 17.09 -5.60
CA ILE A 24 -2.39 18.13 -6.24
C ILE A 24 -2.06 19.25 -5.27
N SER A 25 -3.05 19.69 -4.48
CA SER A 25 -2.87 20.73 -3.47
C SER A 25 -1.83 20.33 -2.42
N CYS A 26 -1.91 19.10 -1.88
CA CYS A 26 -0.92 18.59 -0.93
C CYS A 26 0.48 18.50 -1.54
N LEU A 27 0.61 18.01 -2.77
CA LEU A 27 1.91 17.90 -3.47
C LEU A 27 2.55 19.28 -3.69
N ARG A 28 1.75 20.28 -4.07
CA ARG A 28 2.20 21.67 -4.23
C ARG A 28 2.65 22.28 -2.91
N GLN A 29 1.90 22.07 -1.83
CA GLN A 29 2.27 22.53 -0.48
C GLN A 29 3.58 21.90 -0.01
N ALA A 30 3.77 20.61 -0.29
CA ALA A 30 5.00 19.87 -0.01
C ALA A 30 6.17 20.22 -0.96
N LYS A 31 5.94 21.07 -1.97
CA LYS A 31 6.91 21.48 -3.00
C LYS A 31 7.49 20.31 -3.81
N LEU A 32 6.69 19.27 -4.06
CA LEU A 32 7.06 18.11 -4.86
C LEU A 32 6.72 18.37 -6.33
N PHE A 33 7.70 18.88 -7.09
CA PHE A 33 7.50 19.32 -8.48
C PHE A 33 8.30 18.49 -9.51
N ASN A 34 8.86 17.35 -9.10
CA ASN A 34 9.76 16.54 -9.92
C ASN A 34 11.00 17.32 -10.41
N ALA A 35 11.48 18.30 -9.64
CA ALA A 35 12.66 19.07 -9.96
C ALA A 35 13.90 18.16 -10.02
N PRO A 36 14.97 18.49 -10.78
CA PRO A 36 16.13 17.62 -10.93
C PRO A 36 16.78 17.19 -9.60
N GLY A 37 16.75 18.05 -8.57
CA GLY A 37 17.28 17.75 -7.24
C GLY A 37 16.40 16.83 -6.38
N ASP A 38 15.13 16.63 -6.73
CA ASP A 38 14.21 15.83 -5.93
C ASP A 38 14.58 14.35 -6.04
N ARG A 39 14.87 13.68 -4.92
CA ARG A 39 15.20 12.24 -4.94
C ARG A 39 13.96 11.35 -5.05
N VAL A 40 12.80 11.87 -4.67
CA VAL A 40 11.49 11.22 -4.82
C VAL A 40 10.74 11.94 -5.93
N LYS A 41 10.25 11.17 -6.91
CA LYS A 41 9.42 11.68 -8.00
C LYS A 41 7.99 11.22 -7.80
N ILE A 42 7.04 12.05 -8.21
CA ILE A 42 5.61 11.82 -8.05
C ILE A 42 4.95 11.78 -9.42
N ILE A 43 4.11 10.77 -9.62
CA ILE A 43 3.23 10.63 -10.78
C ILE A 43 1.85 10.31 -10.23
N TYR A 44 0.94 11.27 -10.31
CA TYR A 44 -0.47 11.10 -10.03
C TYR A 44 -1.16 10.57 -11.27
N TYR A 45 -1.84 9.43 -11.11
CA TYR A 45 -2.51 8.71 -12.18
C TYR A 45 -4.01 8.61 -11.86
N PRO A 46 -4.82 9.64 -12.16
CA PRO A 46 -6.19 9.79 -11.67
C PRO A 46 -7.22 8.95 -12.44
N VAL A 47 -6.83 7.77 -12.93
CA VAL A 47 -7.70 6.82 -13.64
C VAL A 47 -7.30 5.40 -13.29
N PHE A 48 -8.22 4.45 -13.45
CA PHE A 48 -7.89 3.03 -13.23
C PHE A 48 -6.94 2.51 -14.31
N LEU A 49 -5.99 1.68 -13.89
CA LEU A 49 -5.12 0.94 -14.80
C LEU A 49 -5.93 -0.10 -15.58
N SER A 50 -5.99 0.07 -16.90
CA SER A 50 -6.78 -0.78 -17.80
C SER A 50 -5.94 -1.72 -18.67
N GLY A 51 -4.63 -1.49 -18.77
CA GLY A 51 -3.77 -2.17 -19.74
C GLY A 51 -3.93 -1.70 -21.19
N ALA A 52 -4.76 -0.68 -21.44
CA ALA A 52 -5.02 -0.13 -22.78
C ALA A 52 -5.00 1.41 -22.80
N ASP A 53 -4.33 2.03 -21.83
CA ASP A 53 -4.26 3.49 -21.65
C ASP A 53 -3.19 4.19 -22.51
N ARG A 54 -2.37 3.43 -23.26
CA ARG A 54 -1.30 3.89 -24.16
C ARG A 54 -0.19 4.68 -23.48
N LEU A 55 -0.15 4.68 -22.15
CA LEU A 55 0.85 5.40 -21.37
C LEU A 55 1.66 4.46 -20.48
N LEU A 56 0.99 3.76 -19.57
CA LEU A 56 1.59 2.69 -18.77
C LEU A 56 1.39 1.34 -19.44
N ASP A 57 0.23 1.11 -20.09
CA ASP A 57 -0.12 -0.16 -20.73
C ASP A 57 0.08 -1.38 -19.81
N LEU A 58 -0.26 -1.21 -18.52
CA LEU A 58 -0.27 -2.27 -17.53
C LEU A 58 -1.68 -2.40 -16.93
N GLY A 59 -2.17 -3.62 -16.79
CA GLY A 59 -3.36 -3.88 -15.97
C GLY A 59 -3.07 -3.67 -14.49
N TYR A 60 -4.13 -3.54 -13.67
CA TYR A 60 -4.00 -3.29 -12.23
C TYR A 60 -3.02 -4.24 -11.51
N TYR A 61 -3.15 -5.55 -11.71
CA TYR A 61 -2.27 -6.53 -11.08
C TYR A 61 -0.82 -6.49 -11.61
N GLU A 62 -0.64 -6.21 -12.90
CA GLU A 62 0.69 -6.06 -13.50
C GLU A 62 1.39 -4.81 -12.97
N GLY A 63 0.64 -3.71 -12.80
CA GLY A 63 1.12 -2.49 -12.15
C GLY A 63 1.58 -2.74 -10.71
N ILE A 64 0.84 -3.54 -9.94
CA ILE A 64 1.26 -3.94 -8.60
C ILE A 64 2.55 -4.76 -8.65
N MET A 65 2.59 -5.82 -9.48
CA MET A 65 3.78 -6.69 -9.60
C MET A 65 5.03 -5.95 -10.09
N GLY A 66 4.86 -4.87 -10.87
CA GLY A 66 5.93 -3.98 -11.30
C GLY A 66 6.48 -3.08 -10.19
N CYS A 67 5.77 -2.94 -9.07
CA CYS A 67 6.18 -2.12 -7.93
C CYS A 67 7.06 -2.89 -6.93
N HIS A 68 7.75 -2.13 -6.08
CA HIS A 68 8.57 -2.67 -4.99
C HIS A 68 7.86 -2.67 -3.63
N LEU A 69 7.02 -1.66 -3.40
CA LEU A 69 6.35 -1.41 -2.13
C LEU A 69 5.00 -0.75 -2.39
N GLY A 70 3.92 -1.32 -1.85
CA GLY A 70 2.62 -0.66 -1.74
C GLY A 70 2.50 0.10 -0.41
N VAL A 71 1.99 1.32 -0.41
CA VAL A 71 1.94 2.17 0.80
C VAL A 71 0.49 2.60 1.06
N PHE A 72 -0.14 2.01 2.08
CA PHE A 72 -1.58 2.17 2.39
C PHE A 72 -1.78 2.62 3.85
N PRO A 73 -1.39 3.86 4.22
CA PRO A 73 -1.41 4.35 5.61
C PRO A 73 -2.83 4.75 6.06
N SER A 74 -3.81 3.87 5.85
CA SER A 74 -5.24 4.09 6.04
C SER A 74 -5.59 4.54 7.46
N TYR A 75 -6.49 5.51 7.57
CA TYR A 75 -7.12 5.89 8.85
C TYR A 75 -8.37 5.06 9.13
N TYR A 76 -9.19 4.82 8.10
CA TYR A 76 -10.40 4.01 8.17
C TYR A 76 -10.44 3.01 7.02
N GLU A 77 -10.23 1.74 7.36
CA GLU A 77 -10.22 0.64 6.40
C GLU A 77 -10.70 -0.65 7.08
N PRO A 78 -11.99 -1.00 6.98
CA PRO A 78 -12.56 -2.09 7.78
C PRO A 78 -11.88 -3.45 7.57
N TRP A 79 -11.38 -3.70 6.37
CA TRP A 79 -10.56 -4.87 6.05
C TRP A 79 -9.21 -4.48 5.47
N GLY A 80 -9.14 -4.05 4.22
CA GLY A 80 -7.86 -3.75 3.57
C GLY A 80 -7.49 -4.81 2.56
N TYR A 81 -8.25 -4.83 1.46
CA TYR A 81 -8.00 -5.72 0.34
C TYR A 81 -6.73 -5.32 -0.40
N THR A 82 -6.47 -4.03 -0.61
CA THR A 82 -5.29 -3.55 -1.35
C THR A 82 -3.95 -3.98 -0.72
N PRO A 83 -3.70 -3.82 0.60
CA PRO A 83 -2.47 -4.34 1.20
C PRO A 83 -2.38 -5.87 1.16
N LEU A 84 -3.51 -6.59 1.25
CA LEU A 84 -3.58 -8.05 1.15
C LEU A 84 -3.28 -8.55 -0.27
N GLU A 85 -3.91 -7.97 -1.29
CA GLU A 85 -3.68 -8.28 -2.71
C GLU A 85 -2.24 -8.00 -3.11
N THR A 86 -1.69 -6.86 -2.66
CA THR A 86 -0.28 -6.50 -2.86
C THR A 86 0.65 -7.58 -2.30
N ALA A 87 0.39 -8.02 -1.06
CA ALA A 87 1.15 -9.06 -0.39
C ALA A 87 1.01 -10.43 -1.09
N ALA A 88 -0.20 -10.79 -1.54
CA ALA A 88 -0.48 -12.01 -2.29
C ALA A 88 0.29 -12.08 -3.62
N LEU A 89 0.52 -10.93 -4.26
CA LEU A 89 1.33 -10.76 -5.47
C LEU A 89 2.84 -10.70 -5.20
N ALA A 90 3.28 -11.05 -3.98
CA ALA A 90 4.68 -11.03 -3.55
C ALA A 90 5.31 -9.63 -3.68
N VAL A 91 4.55 -8.60 -3.37
CA VAL A 91 5.02 -7.22 -3.24
C VAL A 91 4.89 -6.82 -1.77
N CYS A 92 5.94 -6.20 -1.23
CA CYS A 92 5.89 -5.72 0.14
C CYS A 92 4.83 -4.62 0.26
N SER A 93 4.18 -4.52 1.41
CA SER A 93 3.18 -3.48 1.63
C SER A 93 3.28 -2.84 3.00
N VAL A 94 2.72 -1.64 3.13
CA VAL A 94 2.60 -0.89 4.38
C VAL A 94 1.13 -0.66 4.63
N THR A 95 0.68 -0.94 5.85
CA THR A 95 -0.67 -0.66 6.33
C THR A 95 -0.62 -0.13 7.76
N THR A 96 -1.77 0.07 8.40
CA THR A 96 -1.86 0.57 9.78
C THR A 96 -2.57 -0.44 10.68
N ASP A 97 -2.41 -0.30 11.99
CA ASP A 97 -3.17 -1.07 12.98
C ASP A 97 -4.65 -0.65 13.12
N LEU A 98 -5.06 0.41 12.41
CA LEU A 98 -6.47 0.78 12.20
C LEU A 98 -7.12 0.05 11.01
N SER A 99 -6.30 -0.49 10.09
CA SER A 99 -6.77 -1.34 9.01
C SER A 99 -7.07 -2.75 9.52
N GLY A 100 -8.17 -3.36 9.06
CA GLY A 100 -8.58 -4.71 9.48
C GLY A 100 -7.52 -5.78 9.22
N PHE A 101 -6.85 -5.71 8.07
CA PHE A 101 -5.81 -6.62 7.61
C PHE A 101 -4.54 -6.39 8.43
N GLY A 102 -4.14 -5.12 8.62
CA GLY A 102 -3.02 -4.77 9.48
C GLY A 102 -3.19 -5.30 10.90
N ARG A 103 -4.39 -5.15 11.48
CA ARG A 103 -4.73 -5.71 12.80
C ARG A 103 -4.78 -7.24 12.79
N PHE A 104 -5.24 -7.86 11.70
CA PHE A 104 -5.30 -9.31 11.54
C PHE A 104 -3.91 -9.95 11.51
N ILE A 105 -2.95 -9.36 10.79
CA ILE A 105 -1.60 -9.93 10.65
C ILE A 105 -0.65 -9.60 11.82
N LYS A 106 -0.92 -8.53 12.58
CA LYS A 106 -0.05 -8.04 13.67
C LYS A 106 0.39 -9.14 14.65
N PRO A 107 -0.47 -10.09 15.08
CA PRO A 107 -0.07 -11.19 15.98
C PRO A 107 0.85 -12.25 15.34
N PHE A 108 0.89 -12.34 14.01
CA PHE A 108 1.69 -13.34 13.29
C PHE A 108 3.11 -12.84 12.97
N LYS A 109 3.38 -11.55 13.20
CA LYS A 109 4.69 -10.96 13.01
C LYS A 109 5.71 -11.58 13.97
N LYS A 110 6.84 -12.03 13.42
CA LYS A 110 7.98 -12.50 14.22
C LYS A 110 8.89 -11.31 14.58
N PRO A 111 9.40 -11.23 15.83
CA PRO A 111 10.24 -10.11 16.27
C PRO A 111 11.52 -9.91 15.44
N ASP A 112 12.14 -11.02 15.00
CA ASP A 112 13.48 -11.01 14.39
C ASP A 112 13.46 -11.14 12.86
N GLU A 113 12.29 -11.12 12.23
CA GLU A 113 12.15 -11.26 10.78
C GLU A 113 11.51 -10.01 10.13
N PRO A 114 12.01 -9.56 8.97
CA PRO A 114 11.34 -8.55 8.16
C PRO A 114 9.92 -9.03 7.79
N PRO A 115 8.86 -8.24 8.06
CA PRO A 115 7.50 -8.79 8.10
C PRO A 115 6.85 -9.00 6.72
N GLY A 116 7.46 -8.51 5.62
CA GLY A 116 6.87 -8.46 4.28
C GLY A 116 5.69 -7.48 4.16
N VAL A 117 4.83 -7.42 5.17
CA VAL A 117 3.79 -6.40 5.37
C VAL A 117 4.10 -5.60 6.65
N TYR A 118 4.42 -4.33 6.47
CA TYR A 118 4.71 -3.39 7.55
C TYR A 118 3.42 -2.83 8.13
N VAL A 119 3.24 -2.92 9.45
CA VAL A 119 2.09 -2.35 10.15
C VAL A 119 2.56 -1.17 10.99
N ILE A 120 2.13 0.04 10.62
CA ILE A 120 2.40 1.27 11.37
C ILE A 120 1.37 1.42 12.49
N ASP A 121 1.84 1.67 13.70
CA ASP A 121 0.97 1.99 14.82
C ASP A 121 0.37 3.39 14.63
N ARG A 122 -0.95 3.45 14.46
CA ARG A 122 -1.72 4.68 14.32
C ARG A 122 -2.73 4.86 15.44
N LEU A 123 -3.23 3.76 16.02
CA LEU A 123 -4.12 3.83 17.17
C LEU A 123 -3.42 4.52 18.36
N GLY A 124 -4.00 5.64 18.81
CA GLY A 124 -3.46 6.41 19.94
C GLY A 124 -2.14 7.15 19.65
N LYS A 125 -1.78 7.35 18.37
CA LYS A 125 -0.62 8.13 17.94
C LYS A 125 -1.05 9.45 17.32
N SER A 126 -0.23 10.49 17.46
CA SER A 126 -0.42 11.73 16.70
C SER A 126 -0.03 11.56 15.24
N ASP A 127 -0.55 12.40 14.35
CA ASP A 127 -0.20 12.32 12.94
C ASP A 127 1.29 12.54 12.70
N GLU A 128 1.97 13.39 13.48
CA GLU A 128 3.42 13.59 13.38
C GLU A 128 4.20 12.31 13.71
N GLN A 129 3.77 11.55 14.72
CA GLN A 129 4.39 10.27 15.08
C GLN A 129 4.20 9.23 13.98
N VAL A 130 3.01 9.19 13.37
CA VAL A 130 2.68 8.29 12.27
C VAL A 130 3.49 8.62 11.03
N VAL A 131 3.59 9.91 10.68
CA VAL A 131 4.40 10.40 9.56
C VAL A 131 5.88 10.08 9.77
N SER A 132 6.44 10.32 10.96
CA SER A 132 7.82 9.96 11.27
C SER A 132 8.07 8.45 11.13
N SER A 133 7.17 7.63 11.68
CA SER A 133 7.29 6.17 11.59
C SER A 133 7.22 5.66 10.16
N LEU A 134 6.32 6.22 9.35
CA LEU A 134 6.20 5.90 7.94
C LEU A 134 7.45 6.32 7.17
N GLN A 135 7.96 7.52 7.41
CA GLN A 135 9.18 8.05 6.79
C GLN A 135 10.38 7.16 7.08
N ASP A 136 10.61 6.81 8.34
CA ASP A 136 11.75 5.99 8.77
C ASP A 136 11.70 4.59 8.14
N MET A 137 10.52 3.97 8.10
CA MET A 137 10.33 2.68 7.47
C MET A 137 10.56 2.76 5.95
N MET A 138 10.00 3.77 5.26
CA MET A 138 10.21 3.94 3.83
C MET A 138 11.69 4.18 3.49
N LEU A 139 12.37 5.05 4.25
CA LEU A 139 13.79 5.30 4.08
C LEU A 139 14.60 4.02 4.28
N SER A 140 14.35 3.29 5.37
CA SER A 140 15.00 2.00 5.64
C SER A 140 14.81 1.01 4.48
N PHE A 141 13.59 0.88 3.95
CA PHE A 141 13.31 0.02 2.81
C PHE A 141 14.12 0.40 1.56
N THR A 142 14.30 1.70 1.29
CA THR A 142 15.11 2.15 0.14
C THR A 142 16.61 1.84 0.29
N LEU A 143 17.10 1.68 1.51
CA LEU A 143 18.51 1.41 1.80
C LEU A 143 18.86 -0.09 1.82
N GLN A 144 17.85 -0.96 1.78
CA GLN A 144 18.06 -2.41 1.85
C GLN A 144 18.74 -2.98 0.59
N PRO A 145 19.59 -4.00 0.74
CA PRO A 145 20.06 -4.83 -0.37
C PRO A 145 18.92 -5.53 -1.11
N THR A 146 19.14 -5.83 -2.39
CA THR A 146 18.15 -6.56 -3.21
C THR A 146 17.85 -7.96 -2.66
N ALA A 147 18.84 -8.66 -2.09
CA ALA A 147 18.65 -9.99 -1.51
C ALA A 147 17.63 -9.98 -0.36
N ASP A 148 17.73 -9.00 0.54
CA ASP A 148 16.81 -8.86 1.68
C ASP A 148 15.38 -8.57 1.22
N ARG A 149 15.22 -7.84 0.11
CA ARG A 149 13.90 -7.61 -0.49
C ARG A 149 13.28 -8.89 -1.04
N ILE A 150 14.08 -9.84 -1.54
CA ILE A 150 13.55 -11.13 -2.02
C ILE A 150 12.94 -11.92 -0.85
N HIS A 151 13.62 -11.97 0.29
CA HIS A 151 13.10 -12.63 1.49
C HIS A 151 11.80 -11.98 1.97
N GLN A 152 11.73 -10.65 1.99
CA GLN A 152 10.50 -9.93 2.36
C GLN A 152 9.33 -10.17 1.41
N LYS A 153 9.59 -10.34 0.11
CA LYS A 153 8.54 -10.69 -0.86
C LYS A 153 7.93 -12.07 -0.59
N LEU A 154 8.75 -13.03 -0.18
CA LEU A 154 8.27 -14.35 0.24
C LEU A 154 7.43 -14.25 1.52
N GLU A 155 7.88 -13.44 2.47
CA GLU A 155 7.14 -13.23 3.71
C GLU A 155 5.81 -12.50 3.48
N ALA A 156 5.77 -11.53 2.56
CA ALA A 156 4.52 -10.87 2.17
C ALA A 156 3.48 -11.89 1.65
N LYS A 157 3.93 -12.81 0.79
CA LYS A 157 3.06 -13.89 0.28
C LYS A 157 2.61 -14.84 1.38
N HIS A 158 3.49 -15.16 2.34
CA HIS A 158 3.15 -15.97 3.50
C HIS A 158 2.08 -15.29 4.38
N MET A 159 2.26 -14.00 4.70
CA MET A 159 1.29 -13.20 5.47
C MET A 159 -0.07 -13.13 4.77
N ALA A 160 -0.09 -12.97 3.45
CA ALA A 160 -1.32 -12.99 2.68
C ALA A 160 -2.04 -14.36 2.72
N ALA A 161 -1.29 -15.46 2.69
CA ALA A 161 -1.84 -16.81 2.74
C ALA A 161 -2.57 -17.12 4.07
N LEU A 162 -2.25 -16.43 5.16
CA LEU A 162 -2.97 -16.53 6.43
C LEU A 162 -4.45 -16.08 6.30
N ALA A 163 -4.75 -15.22 5.33
CA ALA A 163 -6.09 -14.74 5.02
C ALA A 163 -6.80 -15.56 3.94
N ASP A 164 -6.29 -16.74 3.57
CA ASP A 164 -6.95 -17.61 2.58
C ASP A 164 -8.32 -18.08 3.08
N TRP A 165 -9.29 -18.19 2.17
CA TRP A 165 -10.64 -18.65 2.48
C TRP A 165 -10.68 -20.07 3.08
N LYS A 166 -9.71 -20.94 2.76
CA LYS A 166 -9.56 -22.26 3.41
C LYS A 166 -9.37 -22.15 4.92
N ILE A 167 -8.83 -21.02 5.39
CA ILE A 167 -8.64 -20.71 6.81
C ILE A 167 -9.85 -19.91 7.31
N LEU A 168 -10.16 -18.78 6.67
CA LEU A 168 -11.16 -17.82 7.18
C LEU A 168 -12.61 -18.31 7.08
N ALA A 169 -12.95 -19.19 6.12
CA ALA A 169 -14.32 -19.73 5.99
C ALA A 169 -14.78 -20.49 7.24
N LYS A 170 -13.85 -21.02 8.04
CA LYS A 170 -14.18 -21.69 9.31
C LYS A 170 -14.94 -20.77 10.26
N ASN A 171 -14.59 -19.48 10.29
CA ASN A 171 -15.28 -18.49 11.12
C ASN A 171 -16.76 -18.34 10.72
N TYR A 172 -17.07 -18.42 9.42
CA TYR A 172 -18.46 -18.39 8.93
C TYR A 172 -19.23 -19.65 9.32
N LEU A 173 -18.60 -20.83 9.22
CA LEU A 173 -19.22 -22.09 9.63
C LEU A 173 -19.53 -22.09 11.14
N GLU A 174 -18.61 -21.62 11.96
CA GLU A 174 -18.83 -21.50 13.42
C GLU A 174 -19.90 -20.47 13.76
N ALA A 175 -19.92 -19.31 13.08
CA ALA A 175 -20.99 -18.33 13.26
C ALA A 175 -22.37 -18.91 12.90
N HIS A 176 -22.46 -19.72 11.84
CA HIS A 176 -23.70 -20.39 11.46
C HIS A 176 -24.13 -21.46 12.47
N LYS A 177 -23.20 -22.29 12.96
CA LYS A 177 -23.47 -23.28 14.02
C LYS A 177 -23.99 -22.58 15.29
N LEU A 178 -23.38 -21.46 15.68
CA LEU A 178 -23.81 -20.66 16.83
C LEU A 178 -25.21 -20.07 16.65
N ALA A 179 -25.55 -19.62 15.43
CA ALA A 179 -26.89 -19.14 15.12
C ALA A 179 -27.94 -20.26 15.22
N LEU A 180 -27.61 -21.46 14.73
CA LEU A 180 -28.48 -22.64 14.85
C LEU A 180 -28.68 -23.09 16.30
N SER A 181 -27.63 -23.07 17.13
CA SER A 181 -27.75 -23.47 18.54
C SER A 181 -28.55 -22.50 19.40
N LYS A 182 -28.74 -21.26 18.93
CA LYS A 182 -29.53 -20.21 19.60
C LYS A 182 -30.95 -20.10 19.06
N LYS A 183 -31.34 -20.96 18.13
CA LYS A 183 -32.70 -21.02 17.61
C LYS A 183 -33.59 -21.60 18.71
N ILE A 184 -34.44 -20.75 19.29
CA ILE A 184 -35.53 -21.12 20.21
C ILE A 184 -36.63 -21.81 19.42
#